data_AF-A0A016VBE8-F1
#
_entry.id   AF-A0A016VBE8-F1
#
_cell.length_a   1.000
_cell.length_b   1.000
_cell.length_c   1.000
_cell.angle_alpha   90.00
_cell.angle_beta   90.00
_cell.angle_gamma   90.00
#
_symmetry.space_group_name_H-M   'P 1'
#
loop_
_entity.id
_entity.type
_entity.pdbx_description
1 polymer ?
#
loop_
_entity_poly.entity_id
_entity_poly.type
_entity_poly.pdbx_seq_one_letter_code
_entity_poly.pdbx_strand_id
1 'polypeptide(L)'
;MPALTVFVAYAPTSSYDEDEIEAFHMDLEKFYREDHTFYKVIVGDFNAKIGPRRTPEELHIGTHGLQWNEQGERLSEFIMTTRTIHGNSQFQKPTSLRWTWESPGGEYHNEIDHIIVNRWYCLTDVGAVPKFYTGSDHRLLRARFFLAQWRESREVQEEES
;
A
#
# COMPACT_ATOMS: atom_id res chain seq x y z
N MET A 1 15.68 8.58 -16.30
CA MET A 1 14.70 7.54 -15.90
C MET A 1 13.64 8.21 -15.05
N PRO A 2 12.35 7.89 -15.20
CA PRO A 2 11.33 8.37 -14.26
C PRO A 2 11.73 8.00 -12.83
N ALA A 3 11.73 8.99 -11.94
CA ALA A 3 12.11 8.81 -10.54
C ALA A 3 11.01 8.03 -9.79
N LEU A 4 11.47 7.28 -8.78
CA LEU A 4 10.63 6.57 -7.82
C LEU A 4 10.89 7.17 -6.43
N THR A 5 9.85 7.71 -5.79
CA THR A 5 9.87 8.02 -4.35
C THR A 5 9.22 6.87 -3.59
N VAL A 6 9.86 6.46 -2.49
CA VAL A 6 9.31 5.48 -1.54
C VAL A 6 9.09 6.18 -0.21
N PHE A 7 7.83 6.20 0.24
CA PHE A 7 7.43 6.62 1.58
C PHE A 7 7.39 5.39 2.47
N VAL A 8 8.12 5.43 3.59
CA VAL A 8 8.08 4.37 4.59
C VAL A 8 7.34 4.88 5.81
N ALA A 9 6.31 4.16 6.24
CA ALA A 9 5.43 4.57 7.32
C ALA A 9 5.36 3.52 8.43
N TYR A 10 5.16 3.99 9.66
CA TYR A 10 4.79 3.17 10.80
C TYR A 10 3.64 3.89 11.49
N ALA A 11 2.41 3.42 11.28
CA ALA A 11 1.23 4.09 11.83
C ALA A 11 1.06 3.78 13.31
N PRO A 12 0.52 4.72 14.10
CA PRO A 12 0.16 4.47 15.49
C PRO A 12 -0.81 3.29 15.62
N THR A 13 -0.71 2.56 16.72
CA THR A 13 -1.72 1.55 17.08
C THR A 13 -3.00 2.23 17.55
N SER A 14 -4.12 1.49 17.60
CA SER A 14 -5.39 1.99 18.13
C SER A 14 -5.40 2.29 19.65
N SER A 15 -4.24 2.24 20.30
CA SER A 15 -4.05 2.61 21.70
C SER A 15 -3.53 4.03 21.90
N TYR A 16 -3.13 4.70 20.81
CA TYR A 16 -2.75 6.11 20.82
C TYR A 16 -3.99 6.99 20.81
N ASP A 17 -3.81 8.26 21.18
CA ASP A 17 -4.89 9.23 21.18
C ASP A 17 -5.34 9.55 19.74
N GLU A 18 -6.63 9.85 19.58
CA GLU A 18 -7.24 10.15 18.28
C GLU A 18 -6.52 11.27 17.52
N ASP A 19 -6.11 12.32 18.25
CA ASP A 19 -5.38 13.47 17.69
C ASP A 19 -4.00 13.06 17.12
N GLU A 20 -3.33 12.09 17.74
CA GLU A 20 -2.03 11.58 17.26
C GLU A 20 -2.20 10.72 15.99
N ILE A 21 -3.26 9.91 15.95
CA ILE A 21 -3.63 9.12 14.78
C ILE A 21 -3.99 10.05 13.61
N GLU A 22 -4.81 11.06 13.85
CA GLU A 22 -5.20 12.05 12.83
C GLU A 22 -3.97 12.82 12.32
N ALA A 23 -3.12 13.32 13.21
CA ALA A 23 -1.89 14.02 12.85
C ALA A 23 -0.99 13.17 11.94
N PHE A 24 -0.81 11.88 12.25
CA PHE A 24 -0.06 10.96 11.40
C PHE A 24 -0.62 10.87 9.97
N HIS A 25 -1.94 10.70 9.83
CA HIS A 25 -2.58 10.61 8.52
C HIS A 25 -2.50 11.93 7.74
N MET A 26 -2.67 13.07 8.41
CA MET A 26 -2.53 14.39 7.82
C MET A 26 -1.12 14.64 7.29
N ASP A 27 -0.10 14.31 8.08
CA ASP A 27 1.31 14.47 7.69
C ASP A 27 1.67 13.56 6.51
N LEU A 28 1.24 12.28 6.56
CA LEU A 28 1.47 11.35 5.45
C LEU A 28 0.82 11.84 4.16
N GLU A 29 -0.41 12.35 4.22
CA GLU A 29 -1.12 12.91 3.06
C GLU A 29 -0.41 14.14 2.52
N LYS A 30 0.04 15.04 3.40
CA LYS A 30 0.81 16.22 3.05
C LYS A 30 2.09 15.85 2.31
N PHE A 31 2.94 15.00 2.90
CA PHE A 31 4.19 14.58 2.27
C PHE A 31 3.97 13.86 0.93
N TYR A 32 2.94 13.02 0.85
CA TYR A 32 2.60 12.34 -0.39
C TYR A 32 2.18 13.33 -1.51
N ARG A 33 1.45 14.39 -1.17
CA ARG A 33 0.98 15.42 -2.11
C ARG A 33 2.09 16.40 -2.53
N GLU A 34 2.99 16.75 -1.62
CA GLU A 34 4.13 17.64 -1.89
C GLU A 34 5.17 17.01 -2.82
N ASP A 35 5.32 15.68 -2.80
CA ASP A 35 6.16 14.99 -3.77
C ASP A 35 5.53 15.01 -5.17
N HIS A 36 6.36 15.22 -6.20
CA HIS A 36 5.91 15.29 -7.59
C HIS A 36 6.55 14.21 -8.48
N THR A 37 7.13 13.16 -7.86
CA THR A 37 7.73 12.08 -8.63
C THR A 37 6.68 11.26 -9.37
N PHE A 38 7.10 10.70 -10.50
CA PHE A 38 6.21 9.98 -11.41
C PHE A 38 5.71 8.66 -10.79
N TYR A 39 6.61 7.90 -10.18
CA TYR A 39 6.28 6.70 -9.43
C TYR A 39 6.39 6.97 -7.93
N LYS A 40 5.32 6.67 -7.20
CA LYS A 40 5.27 6.78 -5.75
C LYS A 40 4.81 5.45 -5.17
N VAL A 41 5.52 4.99 -4.15
CA VAL A 41 5.17 3.79 -3.38
C VAL A 41 5.14 4.18 -1.91
N ILE A 42 4.08 3.80 -1.21
CA ILE A 42 4.00 3.88 0.24
C ILE A 42 4.07 2.45 0.76
N VAL A 43 4.94 2.21 1.72
CA VAL A 43 5.13 0.90 2.34
C VAL A 43 5.25 1.05 3.85
N GLY A 44 4.70 0.12 4.60
CA GLY A 44 4.82 0.19 6.06
C GLY A 44 3.83 -0.68 6.80
N ASP A 45 4.03 -0.76 8.11
CA ASP A 45 3.04 -1.26 9.04
C ASP A 45 2.06 -0.14 9.37
N PHE A 46 0.80 -0.32 9.00
CA PHE A 46 -0.26 0.65 9.26
C PHE A 46 -1.16 0.26 10.43
N ASN A 47 -0.91 -0.87 11.10
CA ASN A 47 -1.83 -1.41 12.11
C ASN A 47 -3.29 -1.56 11.60
N ALA A 48 -3.45 -1.60 10.27
CA ALA A 48 -4.72 -1.51 9.57
C ALA A 48 -5.02 -2.84 8.88
N LYS A 49 -6.27 -3.30 8.97
CA LYS A 49 -6.73 -4.46 8.23
C LYS A 49 -7.67 -3.98 7.12
N ILE A 50 -7.29 -4.25 5.88
CA ILE A 50 -8.12 -3.95 4.71
C ILE A 50 -8.80 -5.25 4.24
N GLY A 51 -10.13 -5.23 4.23
CA GLY A 51 -10.93 -6.33 3.71
C GLY A 51 -11.17 -6.22 2.20
N PRO A 52 -12.04 -7.06 1.65
CA PRO A 52 -12.46 -6.94 0.26
C PRO A 52 -13.15 -5.59 0.02
N ARG A 53 -12.93 -5.04 -1.17
CA ARG A 53 -13.69 -3.90 -1.72
C ARG A 53 -15.18 -4.01 -1.43
N ARG A 54 -15.78 -2.92 -0.97
CA ARG A 54 -17.17 -2.90 -0.50
C ARG A 54 -18.17 -2.50 -1.59
N THR A 55 -17.78 -1.59 -2.47
CA THR A 55 -18.64 -1.14 -3.56
C THR A 55 -17.91 -1.19 -4.91
N PRO A 56 -18.62 -1.31 -6.04
CA PRO A 56 -17.99 -1.30 -7.37
C PRO A 56 -17.20 -0.02 -7.68
N GLU A 57 -17.56 1.11 -7.08
CA GLU A 57 -16.97 2.43 -7.30
C GLU A 57 -15.60 2.59 -6.62
N GLU A 58 -15.33 1.77 -5.59
CA GLU A 58 -14.07 1.77 -4.83
C GLU A 58 -12.97 1.03 -5.61
N LEU A 59 -12.60 1.54 -6.78
CA LEU A 59 -11.66 0.88 -7.72
C LEU A 59 -10.22 0.76 -7.19
N HIS A 60 -9.89 1.50 -6.14
CA HIS A 60 -8.56 1.58 -5.54
C HIS A 60 -8.27 0.42 -4.57
N ILE A 61 -9.32 -0.17 -4.00
CA ILE A 61 -9.25 -1.36 -3.15
C ILE A 61 -9.65 -2.57 -3.99
N GLY A 62 -8.85 -3.63 -3.88
CA GLY A 62 -9.08 -4.89 -4.58
C GLY A 62 -10.01 -5.83 -3.77
N THR A 63 -10.37 -6.95 -4.37
CA THR A 63 -11.35 -7.89 -3.81
C THR A 63 -10.73 -8.97 -2.93
N HIS A 64 -9.41 -8.97 -2.75
CA HIS A 64 -8.72 -10.07 -2.09
C HIS A 64 -8.37 -9.84 -0.62
N GLY A 65 -8.62 -8.66 -0.04
CA GLY A 65 -8.38 -8.40 1.39
C GLY A 65 -9.11 -9.37 2.32
N LEU A 66 -8.69 -9.45 3.59
CA LEU A 66 -9.25 -10.44 4.55
C LEU A 66 -10.35 -9.87 5.44
N GLN A 67 -10.04 -8.83 6.20
CA GLN A 67 -10.88 -8.30 7.26
C GLN A 67 -10.70 -6.79 7.34
N TRP A 68 -11.76 -6.09 7.73
CA TRP A 68 -11.73 -4.66 8.02
C TRP A 68 -11.59 -4.41 9.54
N ASN A 69 -10.82 -3.38 9.92
CA ASN A 69 -10.86 -2.76 11.24
C ASN A 69 -10.95 -1.22 11.08
N GLU A 70 -11.10 -0.49 12.18
CA GLU A 70 -11.21 0.98 12.16
C GLU A 70 -10.01 1.67 11.48
N GLN A 71 -8.79 1.21 11.77
CA GLN A 71 -7.57 1.72 11.11
C GLN A 71 -7.56 1.42 9.60
N GLY A 72 -8.18 0.31 9.20
CA GLY A 72 -8.45 -0.03 7.81
C GLY A 72 -9.33 1.00 7.12
N GLU A 73 -10.32 1.56 7.82
CA GLU A 73 -11.21 2.59 7.25
C GLU A 73 -10.42 3.85 6.95
N ARG A 74 -9.64 4.33 7.92
CA ARG A 74 -8.77 5.51 7.77
C ARG A 74 -7.78 5.33 6.64
N LEU A 75 -7.14 4.15 6.55
CA LEU A 75 -6.23 3.85 5.46
C LEU A 75 -6.96 3.81 4.11
N SER A 76 -8.18 3.28 4.04
CA SER A 76 -8.98 3.29 2.81
C SER A 76 -9.36 4.70 2.36
N GLU A 77 -9.73 5.58 3.29
CA GLU A 77 -10.04 6.98 3.03
C GLU A 77 -8.81 7.72 2.49
N PHE A 78 -7.65 7.50 3.09
CA PHE A 78 -6.37 8.00 2.57
C PHE A 78 -6.11 7.52 1.14
N ILE A 79 -6.30 6.21 0.87
CA ILE A 79 -6.05 5.62 -0.45
C ILE A 79 -6.98 6.24 -1.50
N MET A 80 -8.27 6.40 -1.17
CA MET A 80 -9.27 7.05 -2.04
C MET A 80 -8.94 8.53 -2.28
N THR A 81 -8.59 9.26 -1.23
CA THR A 81 -8.30 10.71 -1.27
C THR A 81 -7.03 11.00 -2.07
N THR A 82 -6.03 10.13 -1.97
CA THR A 82 -4.76 10.25 -2.72
C THR A 82 -4.81 9.60 -4.10
N ARG A 83 -5.93 8.95 -4.46
CA ARG A 83 -6.13 8.18 -5.70
C ARG A 83 -4.99 7.16 -5.92
N THR A 84 -4.54 6.55 -4.83
CA THR A 84 -3.56 5.47 -4.85
C THR A 84 -4.27 4.11 -4.90
N ILE A 85 -3.54 3.02 -5.07
CA ILE A 85 -4.09 1.67 -5.17
C ILE A 85 -3.51 0.83 -4.04
N HIS A 86 -4.39 0.13 -3.32
CA HIS A 86 -4.00 -0.81 -2.28
C HIS A 86 -3.47 -2.11 -2.89
N GLY A 87 -2.15 -2.24 -2.99
CA GLY A 87 -1.47 -3.32 -3.71
C GLY A 87 -1.79 -4.72 -3.18
N ASN A 88 -1.78 -4.91 -1.85
CA ASN A 88 -2.03 -6.23 -1.25
C ASN A 88 -3.39 -6.83 -1.63
N SER A 89 -4.42 -5.99 -1.75
CA SER A 89 -5.78 -6.43 -2.11
C SER A 89 -5.98 -6.72 -3.60
N GLN A 90 -5.05 -6.30 -4.48
CA GLN A 90 -5.14 -6.53 -5.93
C GLN A 90 -4.79 -7.96 -6.33
N PHE A 91 -4.02 -8.68 -5.52
CA PHE A 91 -3.53 -10.01 -5.85
C PHE A 91 -4.14 -11.08 -4.95
N GLN A 92 -4.65 -12.13 -5.57
CA GLN A 92 -5.11 -13.30 -4.84
C GLN A 92 -3.90 -14.08 -4.30
N LYS A 93 -3.88 -14.31 -2.99
CA LYS A 93 -2.86 -15.11 -2.28
C LYS A 93 -3.54 -16.18 -1.44
N PRO A 94 -2.89 -17.35 -1.24
CA PRO A 94 -3.34 -18.30 -0.23
C PRO A 94 -3.40 -17.63 1.14
N THR A 95 -4.46 -17.89 1.92
CA THR A 95 -4.67 -17.26 3.23
C THR A 95 -3.46 -17.43 4.17
N SER A 96 -2.81 -18.58 4.15
CA SER A 96 -1.60 -18.87 4.95
C SER A 96 -0.39 -17.99 4.60
N LEU A 97 -0.35 -17.41 3.40
CA LEU A 97 0.74 -16.56 2.90
C LEU A 97 0.38 -15.07 2.89
N ARG A 98 -0.77 -14.69 3.46
CA ARG A 98 -1.29 -13.33 3.37
C ARG A 98 -0.94 -12.43 4.56
N TRP A 99 -0.96 -12.99 5.76
CA TRP A 99 -0.65 -12.23 6.98
C TRP A 99 0.78 -11.70 6.98
N THR A 100 1.03 -10.60 7.68
CA THR A 100 2.35 -10.00 7.82
C THR A 100 2.76 -9.90 9.27
N TRP A 101 1.83 -10.07 10.21
CA TRP A 101 2.08 -10.07 11.66
C TRP A 101 1.46 -11.29 12.35
N GLU A 102 2.15 -11.80 13.37
CA GLU A 102 1.73 -12.88 14.26
C GLU A 102 1.66 -12.39 15.71
N SER A 103 0.59 -12.73 16.45
CA SER A 103 0.48 -12.37 17.86
C SER A 103 1.48 -13.11 18.74
N PRO A 104 1.81 -12.60 19.93
CA PRO A 104 2.51 -13.39 20.94
C PRO A 104 1.78 -14.72 21.17
N GLY A 105 2.50 -15.85 21.03
CA GLY A 105 1.92 -17.20 21.14
C GLY A 105 1.39 -17.81 19.85
N GLY A 106 1.34 -17.08 18.74
CA GLY A 106 1.00 -17.63 17.41
C GLY A 106 -0.50 -17.89 17.17
N GLU A 107 -1.37 -17.38 18.04
CA GLU A 107 -2.82 -17.61 17.96
C GLU A 107 -3.50 -16.79 16.87
N TYR A 108 -3.01 -15.58 16.61
CA TYR A 108 -3.62 -14.65 15.65
C TYR A 108 -2.62 -14.23 14.58
N HIS A 109 -3.12 -14.13 13.34
CA HIS A 109 -2.37 -13.65 12.19
C HIS A 109 -3.12 -12.51 11.51
N ASN A 110 -2.45 -11.39 11.26
CA ASN A 110 -3.06 -10.22 10.63
C ASN A 110 -2.22 -9.73 9.44
N GLU A 111 -2.90 -9.16 8.44
CA GLU A 111 -2.28 -8.42 7.33
C GLU A 111 -2.33 -6.94 7.69
N ILE A 112 -1.23 -6.41 8.25
CA ILE A 112 -1.13 -5.01 8.72
C ILE A 112 0.00 -4.22 8.06
N ASP A 113 0.90 -4.91 7.37
CA ASP A 113 1.89 -4.30 6.49
C ASP A 113 1.31 -4.19 5.08
N HIS A 114 1.43 -3.01 4.48
CA HIS A 114 0.79 -2.71 3.19
C HIS A 114 1.76 -2.08 2.22
N ILE A 115 1.52 -2.35 0.93
CA ILE A 115 2.13 -1.65 -0.19
C ILE A 115 1.04 -0.93 -0.97
N ILE A 116 1.18 0.39 -1.10
CA ILE A 116 0.24 1.28 -1.77
C ILE A 116 0.99 2.00 -2.89
N VAL A 117 0.37 2.10 -4.08
CA VAL A 117 1.05 2.61 -5.28
C VAL A 117 0.20 3.67 -5.99
N ASN A 118 0.82 4.66 -6.62
CA ASN A 118 0.07 5.68 -7.37
C ASN A 118 -0.28 5.27 -8.82
N ARG A 119 0.32 4.19 -9.32
CA ARG A 119 0.13 3.69 -10.71
C ARG A 119 -0.12 2.18 -10.69
N TRP A 120 -1.32 1.76 -11.04
CA TRP A 120 -1.67 0.33 -10.95
C TRP A 120 -0.85 -0.54 -11.90
N TYR A 121 -0.54 -0.02 -13.11
CA TYR A 121 0.16 -0.76 -14.15
C TYR A 121 1.64 -1.04 -13.84
N CYS A 122 2.22 -0.38 -12.82
CA CYS A 122 3.59 -0.67 -12.44
C CYS A 122 3.69 -1.85 -11.47
N LEU A 123 2.60 -2.27 -10.84
CA LEU A 123 2.61 -3.31 -9.82
C LEU A 123 2.22 -4.66 -10.42
N THR A 124 3.11 -5.65 -10.31
CA THR A 124 2.93 -6.98 -10.93
C THR A 124 2.70 -8.10 -9.93
N ASP A 125 3.07 -7.89 -8.67
CA ASP A 125 2.86 -8.84 -7.58
C ASP A 125 3.00 -8.13 -6.24
N VAL A 126 2.20 -8.52 -5.25
CA VAL A 126 2.39 -8.19 -3.83
C VAL A 126 2.10 -9.42 -2.98
N GLY A 127 2.98 -9.74 -2.03
CA GLY A 127 2.71 -10.79 -1.06
C GLY A 127 3.81 -10.97 -0.02
N ALA A 128 3.47 -11.62 1.10
CA ALA A 128 4.45 -11.94 2.12
C ALA A 128 5.47 -12.98 1.60
N VAL A 129 6.72 -12.83 2.01
CA VAL A 129 7.81 -13.74 1.66
C VAL A 129 7.67 -15.00 2.50
N PRO A 130 7.46 -16.18 1.89
CA PRO A 130 7.35 -17.42 2.65
C PRO A 130 8.72 -17.85 3.20
N LYS A 131 8.71 -18.48 4.38
CA LYS A 131 9.86 -19.23 4.93
C LYS A 131 11.14 -18.38 5.07
N PHE A 132 11.00 -17.14 5.51
CA PHE A 132 12.12 -16.26 5.86
C PHE A 132 11.96 -15.79 7.31
N TYR A 133 12.85 -16.24 8.19
CA TYR A 133 12.79 -15.90 9.61
C TYR A 133 13.63 -14.64 9.87
N THR A 134 12.98 -13.56 10.27
CA THR A 134 13.60 -12.26 10.58
C THR A 134 13.99 -12.14 12.06
N GLY A 135 13.49 -13.02 12.93
CA GLY A 135 13.54 -12.83 14.38
C GLY A 135 12.46 -11.85 14.90
N SER A 136 11.55 -11.38 14.05
CA SER A 136 10.39 -10.57 14.40
C SER A 136 9.10 -11.39 14.28
N ASP A 137 8.07 -10.94 14.98
CA ASP A 137 6.66 -11.27 14.81
C ASP A 137 6.09 -10.86 13.42
N HIS A 138 6.84 -10.06 12.64
CA HIS A 138 6.48 -9.70 11.27
C HIS A 138 7.17 -10.56 10.20
N ARG A 139 6.43 -10.88 9.14
CA ARG A 139 6.94 -11.42 7.87
C ARG A 139 7.25 -10.29 6.91
N LEU A 140 8.32 -10.47 6.13
CA LEU A 140 8.65 -9.53 5.05
C LEU A 140 7.53 -9.48 4.01
N LEU A 141 7.06 -8.27 3.70
CA LEU A 141 6.18 -8.02 2.56
C LEU A 141 7.01 -7.63 1.33
N ARG A 142 6.66 -8.18 0.16
CA ARG A 142 7.38 -7.91 -1.09
C ARG A 142 6.42 -7.47 -2.19
N ALA A 143 6.81 -6.43 -2.92
CA ALA A 143 6.22 -6.07 -4.20
C ALA A 143 7.19 -6.28 -5.36
N ARG A 144 6.63 -6.53 -6.55
CA ARG A 144 7.37 -6.56 -7.82
C ARG A 144 6.85 -5.46 -8.73
N PHE A 145 7.77 -4.66 -9.25
CA PHE A 145 7.45 -3.51 -10.09
C PHE A 145 7.95 -3.68 -11.52
N PHE A 146 7.17 -3.16 -12.47
CA PHE A 146 7.58 -2.86 -13.83
C PHE A 146 7.59 -1.34 -14.00
N LEU A 147 8.79 -0.75 -14.13
CA LEU A 147 8.97 0.69 -14.30
C LEU A 147 9.38 0.97 -15.75
N ALA A 148 8.46 1.51 -16.53
CA ALA A 148 8.71 1.84 -17.93
C ALA A 148 9.58 3.10 -18.03
N GLN A 149 10.55 3.11 -18.95
CA GLN A 149 11.19 4.36 -19.36
C GLN A 149 10.26 5.05 -20.35
N TRP A 150 9.67 6.19 -19.96
CA TRP A 150 9.15 7.14 -20.93
C TRP A 150 10.34 7.72 -21.70
N ARG A 151 10.47 7.39 -23.00
CA ARG A 151 11.30 8.17 -23.92
C ARG A 151 10.42 9.30 -24.48
N GLU A 152 10.89 10.54 -24.40
CA GLU A 152 10.40 11.64 -25.23
C GLU A 152 10.49 11.20 -26.69
N SER A 153 9.39 10.75 -27.25
CA SER A 153 9.32 10.36 -28.67
C SER A 153 7.98 10.74 -29.27
N ARG A 154 7.32 11.78 -28.74
CA ARG A 154 6.03 12.26 -29.24
C ARG A 154 5.91 13.78 -29.44
N GLU A 155 7.00 14.53 -29.41
CA GLU A 155 6.97 15.97 -29.80
C GLU A 155 7.63 16.28 -31.15
N VAL A 156 8.16 15.29 -31.89
CA VAL A 156 8.78 15.52 -33.23
C VAL A 156 7.87 15.16 -34.40
N GLN A 157 6.56 14.96 -34.20
CA GLN A 157 5.63 14.65 -35.30
C GLN A 157 4.46 15.64 -35.44
N GLU A 158 4.36 16.67 -34.61
CA GLU A 158 3.36 17.73 -34.76
C GLU A 158 3.93 19.06 -35.29
N GLU A 159 5.25 19.17 -35.49
CA GLU A 159 5.88 20.34 -36.14
C GLU A 159 6.10 20.18 -37.66
N GLU A 160 5.75 19.03 -38.26
CA GLU A 160 5.89 18.77 -39.71
C GLU A 160 4.55 18.49 -40.44
N SER A 161 3.41 18.96 -39.92
CA SER A 161 2.11 18.87 -40.63
C SER A 161 1.43 20.22 -40.85
#